data_AF-T0PSL9-F1
#
_entry.id   AF-T0PSL9-F1
#
_cell.length_a   1.000
_cell.length_b   1.000
_cell.length_c   1.000
_cell.angle_alpha   90.00
_cell.angle_beta   90.00
_cell.angle_gamma   90.00
#
_symmetry.space_group_name_H-M   'P 1'
#
loop_
_entity.id
_entity.type
_entity.pdbx_description
1 polymer ?
#
loop_
_entity_poly.entity_id
_entity_poly.type
_entity_poly.pdbx_seq_one_letter_code
_entity_poly.pdbx_strand_id
1 'polypeptide(L)'
;MASRTLATSSRRHLHLKYSDECVKARTEKVLKSMLSQLNQLDADTTNAQLLQKALRYRNRTRELQTNDGCDIGARFGISWHKVATKA
;
A
#
# COMPACT_ATOMS: atom_id res chain seq x y z
N MET A 1 -18.46 -20.28 28.42
CA MET A 1 -17.54 -19.15 28.14
C MET A 1 -16.64 -19.54 26.98
N ALA A 2 -16.90 -19.03 25.77
CA ALA A 2 -16.15 -19.40 24.57
C ALA A 2 -14.96 -18.44 24.39
N SER A 3 -13.74 -18.97 24.52
CA SER A 3 -12.50 -18.25 24.28
C SER A 3 -12.40 -17.83 22.82
N ARG A 4 -12.40 -16.52 22.58
CA ARG A 4 -12.25 -15.92 21.25
C ARG A 4 -10.78 -15.99 20.85
N THR A 5 -10.39 -17.01 20.10
CA THR A 5 -9.09 -17.10 19.46
C THR A 5 -8.94 -15.94 18.47
N LEU A 6 -8.13 -14.95 18.84
CA LEU A 6 -7.68 -13.89 17.94
C LEU A 6 -6.76 -14.57 16.92
N ALA A 7 -7.32 -15.00 15.79
CA ALA A 7 -6.53 -15.39 14.64
C ALA A 7 -5.60 -14.22 14.29
N THR A 8 -4.31 -14.39 14.54
CA THR A 8 -3.27 -13.46 14.10
C THR A 8 -3.28 -13.49 12.58
N SER A 9 -4.05 -12.57 11.99
CA SER A 9 -4.12 -12.34 10.56
C SER A 9 -2.69 -12.09 10.06
N SER A 10 -2.08 -13.12 9.48
CA SER A 10 -0.77 -13.02 8.85
C SER A 10 -0.84 -11.90 7.82
N ARG A 11 -0.03 -10.85 8.01
CA ARG A 11 -0.01 -9.69 7.14
C ARG A 11 0.42 -10.17 5.76
N ARG A 12 -0.49 -10.16 4.78
CA ARG A 12 -0.15 -10.58 3.41
C ARG A 12 0.87 -9.60 2.84
N HIS A 13 2.04 -10.11 2.48
CA HIS A 13 3.09 -9.35 1.83
C HIS A 13 3.04 -9.59 0.32
N LEU A 14 3.19 -8.53 -0.46
CA LEU A 14 3.21 -8.56 -1.93
C LEU A 14 4.64 -8.32 -2.40
N HIS A 15 5.18 -9.27 -3.16
CA HIS A 15 6.52 -9.16 -3.72
C HIS A 15 6.42 -8.73 -5.18
N LEU A 16 6.78 -7.49 -5.48
CA LEU A 16 6.76 -6.94 -6.83
C LEU A 16 8.16 -6.99 -7.42
N LYS A 17 8.27 -7.50 -8.64
CA LYS A 17 9.53 -7.55 -9.39
C LYS A 17 9.55 -6.43 -10.43
N TYR A 18 10.69 -5.79 -10.61
CA TYR A 18 10.85 -4.74 -11.61
C TYR A 18 12.23 -4.84 -12.28
N SER A 19 12.30 -4.61 -13.60
CA SER A 19 13.56 -4.52 -14.33
C SER A 19 14.02 -3.07 -14.49
N ASP A 20 13.07 -2.16 -14.73
CA ASP A 20 13.30 -0.74 -14.97
C ASP A 20 12.96 0.10 -13.73
N GLU A 21 13.92 0.91 -13.28
CA GLU A 21 13.75 1.85 -12.15
C GLU A 21 12.65 2.87 -12.43
N CYS A 22 12.43 3.25 -13.70
CA CYS A 22 11.37 4.19 -14.07
C CYS A 22 9.98 3.62 -13.77
N VAL A 23 9.79 2.31 -13.91
CA VAL A 23 8.52 1.64 -13.60
C VAL A 23 8.26 1.67 -12.10
N LYS A 24 9.26 1.28 -11.29
CA LYS A 24 9.16 1.33 -9.82
C LYS A 24 8.85 2.76 -9.36
N ALA A 25 9.63 3.75 -9.80
CA ALA A 25 9.45 5.14 -9.41
C ALA A 25 8.08 5.70 -9.81
N ARG A 26 7.56 5.34 -11.00
CA ARG A 26 6.23 5.75 -11.45
C ARG A 26 5.14 5.13 -10.58
N THR A 27 5.22 3.83 -10.30
CA THR A 27 4.23 3.15 -9.45
C THR A 27 4.23 3.72 -8.03
N GLU A 28 5.41 3.95 -7.45
CA GLU A 28 5.53 4.60 -6.15
C GLU A 28 4.91 5.99 -6.16
N LYS A 29 5.25 6.84 -7.16
CA LYS A 29 4.70 8.19 -7.28
C LYS A 29 3.16 8.19 -7.36
N VAL A 30 2.58 7.27 -8.13
CA VAL A 30 1.13 7.11 -8.23
C VAL A 30 0.53 6.72 -6.88
N LEU A 31 1.13 5.77 -6.17
CA LEU A 31 0.68 5.36 -4.84
C LEU A 31 0.73 6.53 -3.84
N LYS A 32 1.82 7.33 -3.85
CA LYS A 32 1.93 8.54 -3.01
C LYS A 32 0.82 9.54 -3.33
N SER A 33 0.57 9.79 -4.62
CA SER A 33 -0.48 10.71 -5.07
C SER A 33 -1.88 10.28 -4.62
N MET A 34 -2.20 8.98 -4.75
CA MET A 34 -3.48 8.45 -4.30
C MET A 34 -3.67 8.61 -2.80
N LEU A 35 -2.61 8.43 -1.99
CA LEU A 35 -2.69 8.63 -0.55
C LEU A 35 -2.81 10.10 -0.16
N SER A 36 -2.09 11.01 -0.84
CA SER A 36 -2.27 12.44 -0.60
C SER A 36 -3.68 12.91 -0.95
N GLN A 37 -4.25 12.41 -2.05
CA GLN A 37 -5.64 12.70 -2.45
C GLN A 37 -6.66 12.15 -1.45
N LEU A 38 -6.36 11.03 -0.79
CA LEU A 38 -7.24 10.45 0.21
C LEU A 38 -7.22 11.19 1.55
N ASN A 39 -6.10 11.86 1.85
CA ASN A 39 -5.93 12.69 3.04
C ASN A 39 -6.48 14.12 2.85
N GLN A 40 -6.55 14.60 1.61
CA GLN A 40 -7.30 15.81 1.28
C GLN A 40 -8.79 15.43 1.23
N LEU A 41 -9.68 16.19 1.88
CA LEU A 41 -11.10 15.84 1.96
C LEU A 41 -11.82 15.76 0.60
N ASP A 42 -11.16 16.18 -0.49
CA ASP A 42 -11.61 16.02 -1.88
C ASP A 42 -11.16 14.68 -2.48
N ALA A 43 -11.66 13.58 -1.90
CA ALA A 43 -11.47 12.22 -2.41
C ALA A 43 -12.35 11.92 -3.64
N ASP A 44 -12.43 12.85 -4.59
CA ASP A 44 -13.33 12.75 -5.75
C ASP A 44 -12.72 12.01 -6.94
N THR A 45 -11.48 11.53 -6.79
CA THR A 45 -10.87 10.65 -7.80
C THR A 45 -11.30 9.21 -7.56
N THR A 46 -11.74 8.52 -8.63
CA THR A 46 -12.15 7.11 -8.60
C THR A 46 -11.12 6.21 -7.91
N ASN A 47 -9.84 6.48 -8.14
CA ASN A 47 -8.74 5.73 -7.54
C ASN A 47 -8.63 5.93 -6.02
N ALA A 48 -8.82 7.16 -5.52
CA ALA A 48 -8.86 7.41 -4.08
C ALA A 48 -10.06 6.71 -3.43
N GLN A 49 -11.24 6.75 -4.05
CA GLN A 49 -12.42 6.05 -3.54
C GLN A 49 -12.22 4.53 -3.49
N LEU A 50 -11.62 3.94 -4.54
CA LEU A 50 -11.30 2.52 -4.57
C LEU A 50 -10.26 2.15 -3.49
N LEU A 51 -9.24 2.98 -3.32
CA LEU A 51 -8.24 2.79 -2.27
C LEU A 51 -8.88 2.88 -0.88
N GLN A 52 -9.78 3.82 -0.64
CA GLN A 52 -10.51 3.98 0.62
C GLN A 52 -11.35 2.73 0.91
N LYS A 53 -12.09 2.24 -0.07
CA LYS A 53 -12.89 1.01 0.03
C LYS A 53 -12.01 -0.20 0.35
N ALA A 54 -10.90 -0.37 -0.38
CA ALA A 54 -9.96 -1.46 -0.14
C ALA A 54 -9.35 -1.42 1.26
N LEU A 55 -9.04 -0.22 1.76
CA LEU A 55 -8.51 -0.01 3.11
C LEU A 55 -9.54 -0.30 4.21
N ARG A 56 -10.79 0.12 4.03
CA ARG A 56 -11.91 -0.21 4.93
C ARG A 56 -12.11 -1.71 5.02
N TYR A 57 -12.15 -2.41 3.87
CA TYR A 57 -12.32 -3.86 3.83
C TYR A 57 -11.18 -4.60 4.55
N ARG A 58 -9.96 -4.05 4.52
CA ARG A 58 -8.78 -4.62 5.18
C ARG A 58 -8.63 -4.20 6.65
N ASN A 59 -9.54 -3.38 7.21
CA ASN A 59 -9.39 -2.73 8.52
C ASN A 59 -8.05 -1.97 8.68
N ARG A 60 -7.55 -1.39 7.58
CA ARG A 60 -6.23 -0.74 7.50
C ARG A 60 -6.29 0.78 7.44
N THR A 61 -7.38 1.39 7.89
CA THR A 61 -7.53 2.85 7.96
C THR A 61 -6.45 3.55 8.79
N ARG A 62 -5.78 2.84 9.72
CA ARG A 62 -4.59 3.36 10.43
C ARG A 62 -3.37 3.55 9.55
N GLU A 63 -3.23 2.82 8.44
CA GLU A 63 -2.11 2.97 7.49
C GLU A 63 -2.20 4.27 6.67
N LEU A 64 -3.26 5.08 6.84
CA LEU A 64 -3.42 6.38 6.18
C LEU A 64 -2.82 7.55 6.97
N GLN A 65 -2.64 7.40 8.29
CA GLN A 65 -2.41 8.53 9.19
C GLN A 65 -0.93 8.88 9.41
N THR A 66 0.00 7.95 9.22
CA THR A 66 1.41 8.23 9.47
C THR A 66 2.10 8.84 8.24
N ASN A 67 2.75 9.98 8.42
CA ASN A 67 3.57 10.68 7.42
C ASN A 67 5.05 10.59 7.81
N ASP A 68 5.44 9.50 8.46
CA ASP A 68 6.84 9.21 8.73
C ASP A 68 7.45 8.75 7.41
N GLY A 69 8.57 9.33 6.99
CA GLY A 69 9.23 9.16 5.68
C GLY A 69 9.68 7.73 5.31
N CYS A 70 9.08 6.71 5.92
CA CYS A 70 9.14 5.31 5.58
C CYS A 70 8.54 5.02 4.19
N ASP A 71 9.10 4.02 3.51
CA ASP A 71 8.60 3.54 2.23
C ASP A 71 7.11 3.17 2.33
N ILE A 72 6.30 3.96 1.62
CA ILE A 72 4.85 3.80 1.59
C ILE A 72 4.47 2.39 1.14
N GLY A 73 5.19 1.80 0.19
CA GLY A 73 4.96 0.44 -0.26
C GLY A 73 5.08 -0.57 0.89
N ALA A 74 6.12 -0.44 1.72
CA ALA A 74 6.37 -1.34 2.85
C ALA A 74 5.21 -1.34 3.86
N ARG A 75 4.53 -0.21 4.05
CA ARG A 75 3.35 -0.10 4.95
C ARG A 75 2.18 -0.95 4.48
N PHE A 76 2.00 -1.05 3.17
CA PHE A 76 0.98 -1.92 2.56
C PHE A 76 1.43 -3.39 2.51
N GLY A 77 2.65 -3.70 2.94
CA GLY A 77 3.28 -5.01 2.83
C GLY A 77 3.91 -5.26 1.46
N ILE A 78 4.22 -4.22 0.69
CA ILE A 78 4.85 -4.34 -0.63
C ILE A 78 6.36 -4.39 -0.46
N SER A 79 7.01 -5.35 -1.11
CA SER A 79 8.47 -5.47 -1.21
C SER A 79 8.89 -5.50 -2.67
N TRP A 80 9.73 -4.55 -3.06
CA TRP A 80 10.26 -4.45 -4.42
C TRP A 80 11.54 -5.28 -4.59
N HIS A 81 11.63 -6.02 -5.69
CA HIS A 81 12.77 -6.86 -6.04
C HIS A 81 13.23 -6.50 -7.45
N LYS A 82 14.48 -6.01 -7.57
CA LYS A 82 15.05 -5.75 -8.89
C LYS A 82 15.36 -7.08 -9.58
N VAL A 83 14.83 -7.28 -10.78
CA VAL A 83 15.18 -8.43 -11.61
C VAL A 83 16.59 -8.17 -12.14
N ALA A 84 17.56 -8.97 -11.71
CA ALA A 84 18.86 -9.01 -12.36
C ALA A 84 18.65 -9.51 -13.79
N THR A 85 18.77 -8.62 -14.76
CA THR A 85 18.93 -9.01 -16.17
C THR A 85 20.20 -9.84 -16.24
N LYS A 86 20.09 -11.13 -16.59
CA LYS A 86 21.27 -11.91 -16.97
C LYS A 86 21.87 -11.22 -18.19
N ALA A 87 23.14 -10.81 -18.06
CA ALA A 87 23.95 -10.29 -19.15
C ALA A 87 24.16 -11.36 -20.23
#